data_AF-A0A1X3H1C9-F1
#
_entry.id   AF-A0A1X3H1C9-F1
#
_cell.length_a   1.000
_cell.length_b   1.000
_cell.length_c   1.000
_cell.angle_alpha   90.00
_cell.angle_beta   90.00
_cell.angle_gamma   90.00
#
_symmetry.space_group_name_H-M   'P 1'
#
loop_
_entity.id
_entity.type
_entity.pdbx_description
1 polymer ?
#
loop_
_entity_poly.entity_id
_entity_poly.type
_entity_poly.pdbx_seq_one_letter_code
_entity_poly.pdbx_strand_id
1 'polypeptide(L)'
;MGFMGRGRKPILSWVEKLTVGGECNRLWWELADQQAKAKHWSQPHQRLVKKQQSDLVAAPVDVRDHKVWKDGVRRASAEIAEILSEAGAARLTVIHLKRPYGKRTEILDAAIRWCAAKYGKTISQRRAQDCWDEYSATMKRLQSEPTELASAR
;
A
#
# COMPACT_ATOMS: atom_id res chain seq x y z
N MET A 1 -28.68 38.03 27.46
CA MET A 1 -27.73 36.99 27.92
C MET A 1 -27.78 35.83 26.92
N GLY A 2 -26.86 35.79 25.96
CA GLY A 2 -26.81 34.74 24.94
C GLY A 2 -26.17 33.48 25.52
N PHE A 3 -26.89 32.37 25.53
CA PHE A 3 -26.33 31.06 25.83
C PHE A 3 -25.34 30.71 24.71
N MET A 4 -24.04 30.94 24.95
CA MET A 4 -22.98 30.35 24.13
C MET A 4 -23.13 28.83 24.20
N GLY A 5 -23.65 28.24 23.13
CA GLY A 5 -23.75 26.79 22.99
C GLY A 5 -22.36 26.19 23.14
N ARG A 6 -22.07 25.61 24.31
CA ARG A 6 -20.86 24.82 24.56
C ARG A 6 -20.88 23.66 23.58
N GLY A 7 -20.14 23.80 22.48
CA GLY A 7 -19.99 22.76 21.47
C GLY A 7 -19.61 21.45 22.14
N ARG A 8 -20.28 20.35 21.76
CA ARG A 8 -19.98 19.02 22.29
C ARG A 8 -18.48 18.75 22.11
N LYS A 9 -17.81 18.32 23.20
CA LYS A 9 -16.40 17.95 23.12
C LYS A 9 -16.20 16.90 22.02
N PRO A 10 -15.23 17.07 21.13
CA PRO A 10 -15.00 16.12 20.06
C PRO A 10 -14.61 14.77 20.66
N ILE A 11 -15.25 13.69 20.19
CA ILE A 11 -14.99 12.31 20.65
C ILE A 11 -13.52 11.93 20.48
N LEU A 12 -12.93 12.33 19.34
CA LEU A 12 -11.52 12.14 19.01
C LEU A 12 -10.82 13.49 18.88
N SER A 13 -9.66 13.61 19.50
CA SER A 13 -8.67 14.65 19.25
C SER A 13 -8.14 14.58 17.81
N TRP A 14 -7.48 15.64 17.35
CA TRP A 14 -6.96 15.68 15.99
C TRP A 14 -5.93 14.57 15.71
N VAL A 15 -5.01 14.32 16.65
CA VAL A 15 -4.01 13.24 16.54
C VAL A 15 -4.68 11.86 16.48
N GLU A 16 -5.70 11.63 17.32
CA GLU A 16 -6.46 10.37 17.29
C GLU A 16 -7.18 10.18 15.95
N LYS A 17 -7.77 11.24 15.37
CA LYS A 17 -8.41 11.18 14.04
C LYS A 17 -7.42 10.79 12.97
N LEU A 18 -6.25 11.43 12.91
CA LEU A 18 -5.20 11.09 11.94
C LEU A 18 -4.73 9.65 12.12
N THR A 19 -4.59 9.20 13.37
CA THR A 19 -4.15 7.84 13.67
C THR A 19 -5.18 6.80 13.23
N VAL A 20 -6.47 7.05 13.45
CA VAL A 20 -7.56 6.20 12.93
C VAL A 20 -7.60 6.22 11.41
N GLY A 21 -7.42 7.38 10.78
CA GLY A 21 -7.35 7.49 9.33
C GLY A 21 -6.17 6.76 8.71
N GLY A 22 -5.01 6.78 9.37
CA GLY A 22 -3.84 6.00 9.00
C GLY A 22 -4.08 4.49 9.11
N GLU A 23 -4.83 4.05 10.12
CA GLU A 23 -5.22 2.65 10.25
C GLU A 23 -6.17 2.21 9.13
N CYS A 24 -7.16 3.03 8.77
CA CYS A 24 -8.01 2.78 7.58
C CYS A 24 -7.15 2.61 6.32
N ASN A 25 -6.12 3.46 6.17
CA ASN A 25 -5.20 3.37 5.04
C ASN A 25 -4.32 2.11 5.08
N ARG A 26 -3.84 1.69 6.26
CA ARG A 26 -3.07 0.43 6.42
C ARG A 26 -3.91 -0.78 6.00
N LEU A 27 -5.14 -0.89 6.52
CA LEU A 27 -6.08 -1.96 6.17
C LEU A 27 -6.41 -1.97 4.68
N TRP A 28 -6.52 -0.79 4.08
CA TRP A 28 -6.70 -0.63 2.65
C TRP A 28 -5.51 -1.20 1.85
N TRP A 29 -4.28 -0.86 2.23
CA TRP A 29 -3.06 -1.35 1.59
C TRP A 29 -2.98 -2.88 1.66
N GLU A 30 -3.28 -3.47 2.82
CA GLU A 30 -3.25 -4.91 3.01
C GLU A 30 -4.27 -5.64 2.14
N LEU A 31 -5.50 -5.15 2.08
CA LEU A 31 -6.53 -5.75 1.23
C LEU A 31 -6.24 -5.55 -0.26
N ALA A 32 -5.71 -4.39 -0.65
CA ALA A 32 -5.30 -4.13 -2.02
C ALA A 32 -4.17 -5.10 -2.42
N ASP A 33 -3.17 -5.31 -1.56
CA ASP A 33 -2.06 -6.21 -1.79
C ASP A 33 -2.53 -7.67 -1.89
N GLN A 34 -3.43 -8.11 -1.01
CA GLN A 34 -4.02 -9.44 -1.08
C GLN A 34 -4.82 -9.67 -2.37
N GLN A 35 -5.68 -8.73 -2.78
CA GLN A 35 -6.43 -8.84 -4.04
C GLN A 35 -5.51 -8.84 -5.25
N ALA A 36 -4.49 -7.99 -5.23
CA ALA A 36 -3.56 -7.89 -6.33
C ALA A 36 -2.69 -9.14 -6.43
N LYS A 37 -2.24 -9.70 -5.30
CA LYS A 37 -1.59 -11.02 -5.24
C LYS A 37 -2.51 -12.11 -5.76
N ALA A 38 -3.76 -12.18 -5.33
CA ALA A 38 -4.70 -13.20 -5.81
C ALA A 38 -4.87 -13.15 -7.35
N LYS A 39 -5.05 -11.95 -7.91
CA LYS A 39 -5.15 -11.73 -9.37
C LYS A 39 -3.84 -12.01 -10.12
N HIS A 40 -2.71 -11.71 -9.50
CA HIS A 40 -1.40 -11.91 -10.13
C HIS A 40 -0.96 -13.37 -10.07
N TRP A 41 -1.28 -14.08 -8.99
CA TRP A 41 -0.97 -15.50 -8.80
C TRP A 41 -1.85 -16.41 -9.66
N SER A 42 -3.02 -15.95 -10.10
CA SER A 42 -3.84 -16.66 -11.08
C SER A 42 -3.29 -16.59 -12.51
N GLN A 43 -2.20 -15.85 -12.76
CA GLN A 43 -1.56 -15.79 -14.09
C GLN A 43 -0.39 -16.78 -14.15
N PRO A 44 -0.47 -17.84 -14.98
CA PRO A 44 0.56 -18.88 -15.04
C PRO A 44 1.97 -18.36 -15.41
N HIS A 45 2.04 -17.44 -16.36
CA HIS A 45 3.30 -16.86 -16.83
C HIS A 45 4.01 -16.04 -15.74
N GLN A 46 3.28 -15.36 -14.85
CA GLN A 46 3.87 -14.61 -13.74
C GLN A 46 4.53 -15.50 -12.70
N ARG A 47 4.00 -16.71 -12.46
CA ARG A 47 4.66 -17.71 -11.60
C ARG A 47 6.01 -18.13 -12.16
N LEU A 48 6.08 -18.34 -13.48
CA LEU A 48 7.31 -18.73 -14.17
C LEU A 48 8.36 -17.61 -14.11
N VAL A 49 7.97 -16.37 -14.36
CA VAL A 49 8.88 -15.21 -14.23
C VAL A 49 9.39 -15.06 -12.79
N LYS A 50 8.52 -15.19 -11.78
CA LYS A 50 8.93 -15.07 -10.37
C LYS A 50 9.88 -16.19 -9.94
N LYS A 51 9.70 -17.41 -10.47
CA LYS A 51 10.63 -18.52 -10.25
C LYS A 51 12.03 -18.15 -10.75
N GLN A 52 12.13 -17.72 -12.01
CA GLN A 52 13.40 -17.30 -12.62
C GLN A 52 14.06 -16.14 -11.86
N GLN A 53 13.28 -15.16 -11.39
CA GLN A 53 13.81 -14.08 -10.56
C GLN A 53 14.30 -14.56 -9.19
N SER A 54 13.63 -15.53 -8.57
CA SER A 54 14.01 -16.06 -7.25
C SER A 54 15.32 -16.84 -7.33
N ASP A 55 15.52 -17.61 -8.39
CA ASP A 55 16.76 -18.33 -8.66
C ASP A 55 17.95 -17.36 -8.84
N LEU A 56 17.69 -16.17 -9.39
CA LEU A 56 18.69 -15.09 -9.48
C LEU A 56 18.91 -14.32 -8.16
N VAL A 57 17.94 -14.23 -7.27
CA VAL A 57 18.10 -13.50 -5.99
C VAL A 57 18.78 -14.37 -4.94
N ALA A 58 18.58 -15.68 -4.99
CA ALA A 58 19.14 -16.64 -4.04
C ALA A 58 20.68 -16.76 -4.10
N ALA A 59 21.33 -16.21 -5.13
CA ALA A 59 22.77 -16.25 -5.23
C ALA A 59 23.46 -15.26 -4.26
N PRO A 60 24.51 -15.72 -3.54
CA PRO A 60 25.34 -14.88 -2.68
C PRO A 60 25.90 -13.65 -3.42
N VAL A 61 26.11 -12.54 -2.69
CA VAL A 61 26.48 -11.24 -3.31
C VAL A 61 27.89 -11.29 -3.92
N ASP A 62 28.78 -12.05 -3.30
CA ASP A 62 30.17 -12.29 -3.68
C ASP A 62 30.32 -12.98 -5.05
N VAL A 63 29.33 -13.76 -5.48
CA VAL A 63 29.34 -14.41 -6.81
C VAL A 63 28.74 -13.54 -7.92
N ARG A 64 28.14 -12.39 -7.60
CA ARG A 64 27.38 -11.57 -8.57
C ARG A 64 28.24 -10.82 -9.58
N ASP A 65 29.53 -10.64 -9.30
CA ASP A 65 30.44 -10.01 -10.25
C ASP A 65 31.10 -11.00 -11.23
N HIS A 66 30.93 -12.30 -10.98
CA HIS A 66 31.54 -13.34 -11.79
C HIS A 66 30.91 -13.41 -13.19
N LYS A 67 31.73 -13.68 -14.22
CA LYS A 67 31.25 -13.79 -15.60
C LYS A 67 30.12 -14.81 -15.76
N VAL A 68 30.24 -15.96 -15.06
CA VAL A 68 29.22 -17.01 -15.05
C VAL A 68 27.88 -16.51 -14.50
N TRP A 69 27.91 -15.61 -13.50
CA TRP A 69 26.70 -14.98 -12.99
C TRP A 69 26.06 -14.05 -14.01
N LYS A 70 26.87 -13.19 -14.65
CA LYS A 70 26.41 -12.27 -15.69
C LYS A 70 25.79 -13.02 -16.88
N ASP A 71 26.37 -14.15 -17.26
CA ASP A 71 25.81 -15.04 -18.29
C ASP A 71 24.54 -15.77 -17.82
N GLY A 72 24.44 -16.11 -16.53
CA GLY A 72 23.23 -16.64 -15.90
C GLY A 72 22.07 -15.64 -15.88
N VAL A 73 22.35 -14.39 -15.49
CA VAL A 73 21.38 -13.28 -15.54
C VAL A 73 20.91 -13.03 -16.97
N ARG A 74 21.81 -13.06 -17.95
CA ARG A 74 21.45 -12.89 -19.37
C ARG A 74 20.53 -14.01 -19.86
N ARG A 75 20.80 -15.27 -19.51
CA ARG A 75 19.94 -16.42 -19.85
C ARG A 75 18.56 -16.33 -19.20
N ALA A 76 18.52 -16.10 -17.89
CA ALA A 76 17.26 -15.91 -17.17
C ALA A 76 16.46 -14.70 -17.71
N SER A 77 17.11 -13.63 -18.15
CA SER A 77 16.44 -12.49 -18.79
C SER A 77 15.81 -12.87 -20.14
N ALA A 78 16.50 -13.72 -20.93
CA ALA A 78 15.96 -14.24 -22.19
C ALA A 78 14.77 -15.18 -21.95
N GLU A 79 14.87 -16.07 -20.97
CA GLU A 79 13.77 -16.97 -20.58
C GLU A 79 12.55 -16.18 -20.07
N ILE A 80 12.76 -15.13 -19.28
CA ILE A 80 11.67 -14.23 -18.85
C ILE A 80 11.03 -13.54 -20.06
N ALA A 81 11.82 -13.09 -21.03
CA ALA A 81 11.30 -12.45 -22.23
C ALA A 81 10.48 -13.43 -23.09
N GLU A 82 10.92 -14.68 -23.20
CA GLU A 82 10.20 -15.76 -23.89
C GLU A 82 8.86 -16.07 -23.20
N ILE A 83 8.87 -16.29 -21.88
CA ILE A 83 7.65 -16.51 -21.08
C ILE A 83 6.65 -15.36 -21.26
N LEU A 84 7.13 -14.12 -21.28
CA LEU A 84 6.29 -12.94 -21.49
C LEU A 84 5.74 -12.88 -22.92
N SER A 85 6.57 -13.17 -23.92
CA SER A 85 6.17 -13.22 -25.33
C SER A 85 5.11 -14.27 -25.60
N GLU A 86 5.28 -15.50 -25.08
CA GLU A 86 4.29 -16.59 -25.20
C GLU A 86 2.95 -16.22 -24.54
N ALA A 87 3.00 -15.46 -23.46
CA ALA A 87 1.80 -14.96 -22.78
C ALA A 87 1.17 -13.73 -23.46
N GLY A 88 1.73 -13.23 -24.56
CA GLY A 88 1.31 -11.99 -25.21
C GLY A 88 1.52 -10.73 -24.35
N ALA A 89 2.38 -10.81 -23.34
CA ALA A 89 2.68 -9.72 -22.41
C ALA A 89 3.96 -9.00 -22.84
N ALA A 90 3.87 -7.72 -23.17
CA ALA A 90 5.04 -6.94 -23.61
C ALA A 90 6.05 -6.67 -22.48
N ARG A 91 5.61 -6.66 -21.21
CA ARG A 91 6.43 -6.35 -20.03
C ARG A 91 5.88 -7.05 -18.79
N LEU A 92 6.75 -7.21 -17.79
CA LEU A 92 6.36 -7.51 -16.41
C LEU A 92 5.32 -6.48 -15.95
N THR A 93 4.12 -6.94 -15.60
CA THR A 93 3.05 -6.06 -15.13
C THR A 93 3.41 -5.52 -13.75
N VAL A 94 3.63 -4.20 -13.67
CA VAL A 94 3.65 -3.50 -12.37
C VAL A 94 2.28 -3.70 -11.73
N ILE A 95 2.28 -4.31 -10.53
CA ILE A 95 1.05 -4.52 -9.78
C ILE A 95 0.60 -3.16 -9.22
N HIS A 96 -0.22 -2.46 -9.98
CA HIS A 96 -0.88 -1.26 -9.48
C HIS A 96 -1.91 -1.65 -8.43
N LEU A 97 -1.68 -1.23 -7.19
CA LEU A 97 -2.61 -1.43 -6.10
C LEU A 97 -3.79 -0.50 -6.29
N LYS A 98 -4.90 -1.08 -6.71
CA LYS A 98 -6.17 -0.37 -6.86
C LYS A 98 -6.96 -0.45 -5.56
N ARG A 99 -7.83 0.54 -5.33
CA ARG A 99 -8.74 0.53 -4.19
C ARG A 99 -9.61 -0.74 -4.26
N PRO A 100 -9.61 -1.59 -3.22
CA PRO A 100 -10.34 -2.85 -3.27
C PRO A 100 -11.84 -2.54 -3.34
N TYR A 101 -12.50 -3.10 -4.35
CA TYR A 101 -13.92 -2.85 -4.60
C TYR A 101 -14.78 -3.55 -3.54
N GLY A 102 -15.83 -2.88 -3.07
CA GLY A 102 -16.77 -3.43 -2.08
C GLY A 102 -16.20 -3.64 -0.66
N LYS A 103 -14.92 -3.36 -0.42
CA LYS A 103 -14.25 -3.59 0.89
C LYS A 103 -14.26 -2.40 1.84
N ARG A 104 -14.89 -1.29 1.43
CA ARG A 104 -14.93 -0.05 2.23
C ARG A 104 -15.55 -0.28 3.62
N THR A 105 -16.71 -0.91 3.68
CA THR A 105 -17.43 -1.15 4.95
C THR A 105 -16.59 -2.00 5.89
N GLU A 106 -15.97 -3.07 5.38
CA GLU A 106 -15.08 -3.95 6.15
C GLU A 106 -13.87 -3.20 6.74
N ILE A 107 -13.25 -2.32 5.95
CA ILE A 107 -12.14 -1.46 6.42
C ILE A 107 -12.62 -0.54 7.54
N LEU A 108 -13.77 0.12 7.36
CA LEU A 108 -14.29 1.06 8.36
C LEU A 108 -14.66 0.32 9.65
N ASP A 109 -15.29 -0.85 9.58
CA ASP A 109 -15.67 -1.64 10.76
C ASP A 109 -14.44 -2.19 11.50
N ALA A 110 -13.41 -2.60 10.77
CA ALA A 110 -12.14 -2.99 11.36
C ALA A 110 -11.46 -1.80 12.07
N ALA A 111 -11.44 -0.62 11.43
CA ALA A 111 -10.88 0.60 12.03
C ALA A 111 -11.67 1.07 13.27
N ILE A 112 -13.00 0.91 13.29
CA ILE A 112 -13.84 1.21 14.46
C ILE A 112 -13.48 0.28 15.62
N ARG A 113 -13.38 -1.03 15.37
CA ARG A 113 -12.99 -2.02 16.39
C ARG A 113 -11.60 -1.73 16.93
N TRP A 114 -10.67 -1.38 16.05
CA TRP A 114 -9.33 -0.97 16.45
C TRP A 114 -9.33 0.31 17.28
N CYS A 115 -10.12 1.32 16.91
CA CYS A 115 -10.28 2.57 17.67
C CYS A 115 -10.83 2.30 19.08
N ALA A 116 -11.83 1.42 19.19
CA ALA A 116 -12.39 1.01 20.47
C ALA A 116 -11.33 0.29 21.33
N ALA A 117 -10.55 -0.61 20.75
CA ALA A 117 -9.49 -1.33 21.47
C ALA A 117 -8.33 -0.42 21.89
N LYS A 118 -7.92 0.53 21.04
CA LYS A 118 -6.76 1.39 21.27
C LYS A 118 -7.05 2.57 22.20
N TYR A 119 -8.22 3.19 22.07
CA TYR A 119 -8.57 4.43 22.76
C TYR A 119 -9.74 4.28 23.73
N GLY A 120 -10.40 3.13 23.80
CA GLY A 120 -11.62 2.94 24.58
C GLY A 120 -12.82 3.72 24.02
N LYS A 121 -12.76 4.14 22.75
CA LYS A 121 -13.75 5.02 22.12
C LYS A 121 -14.35 4.37 20.90
N THR A 122 -15.68 4.25 20.89
CA THR A 122 -16.42 3.78 19.71
C THR A 122 -16.85 4.97 18.87
N ILE A 123 -16.61 4.89 17.55
CA ILE A 123 -17.02 5.90 16.58
C ILE A 123 -17.95 5.27 15.54
N SER A 124 -18.75 6.09 14.87
CA SER A 124 -19.59 5.62 13.75
C SER A 124 -18.76 5.41 12.48
N GLN A 125 -19.29 4.63 11.52
CA GLN A 125 -18.69 4.48 10.18
C GLN A 125 -18.48 5.82 9.48
N ARG A 126 -19.44 6.74 9.58
CA ARG A 126 -19.29 8.10 9.05
C ARG A 126 -18.08 8.81 9.65
N ARG A 127 -17.88 8.68 10.96
CA ARG A 127 -16.74 9.32 11.63
C ARG A 127 -15.40 8.65 11.28
N ALA A 128 -15.38 7.33 11.14
CA ALA A 128 -14.20 6.61 10.65
C ALA A 128 -13.84 7.03 9.22
N GLN A 129 -14.86 7.25 8.37
CA GLN A 129 -14.67 7.79 7.03
C GLN A 129 -14.08 9.20 7.07
N ASP A 130 -14.64 10.11 7.89
CA ASP A 130 -14.10 11.46 8.05
C ASP A 130 -12.61 11.43 8.47
N CYS A 131 -12.24 10.51 9.37
CA CYS A 131 -10.86 10.33 9.81
C CYS A 131 -9.94 9.90 8.65
N TRP A 132 -10.42 8.98 7.80
CA TRP A 132 -9.67 8.51 6.64
C TRP A 132 -9.50 9.60 5.57
N ASP A 133 -10.54 10.40 5.33
CA ASP A 133 -10.48 11.51 4.38
C ASP A 133 -9.52 12.61 4.88
N GLU A 134 -9.57 12.95 6.18
CA GLU A 134 -8.65 13.91 6.81
C GLU A 134 -7.20 13.42 6.68
N TYR A 135 -6.92 12.16 7.03
CA TYR A 135 -5.59 11.57 6.88
C TYR A 135 -5.10 11.65 5.42
N SER A 136 -5.96 11.29 4.46
CA SER A 136 -5.61 11.31 3.04
C SER A 136 -5.31 12.73 2.55
N ALA A 137 -6.09 13.72 3.00
CA ALA A 137 -5.85 15.13 2.70
C ALA A 137 -4.53 15.63 3.31
N THR A 138 -4.23 15.27 4.57
CA THR A 138 -2.97 15.61 5.23
C THR A 138 -1.78 14.99 4.50
N MET A 139 -1.83 13.70 4.16
CA MET A 139 -0.74 13.04 3.43
C MET A 139 -0.54 13.65 2.04
N LYS A 140 -1.62 14.03 1.35
CA LYS A 140 -1.53 14.72 0.06
C LYS A 140 -0.84 16.09 0.19
N ARG A 141 -1.16 16.85 1.24
CA ARG A 141 -0.50 18.14 1.52
C ARG A 141 0.99 17.97 1.76
N LEU A 142 1.37 16.99 2.60
CA LEU A 142 2.77 16.68 2.88
C LEU A 142 3.56 16.23 1.65
N GLN A 143 2.91 15.57 0.68
CA GLN A 143 3.54 15.19 -0.59
C GLN A 143 3.66 16.36 -1.58
N SER A 144 2.79 17.36 -1.45
CA SER A 144 2.77 18.54 -2.33
C SER A 144 3.62 19.70 -1.85
N GLU A 145 4.13 19.66 -0.61
CA GLU A 145 5.10 20.64 -0.11
C GLU A 145 6.50 20.28 -0.64
N PRO A 146 7.02 20.98 -1.68
CA PRO A 146 8.43 20.84 -2.01
C PRO A 146 9.24 21.29 -0.78
N THR A 147 10.21 20.48 -0.39
CA THR A 147 11.15 20.80 0.68
C THR A 147 12.01 22.02 0.26
N GLU A 148 11.48 23.24 0.40
CA GLU A 148 12.21 24.51 0.22
C GLU A 148 13.11 24.81 1.43
N LEU A 149 13.88 23.82 1.89
CA LEU A 149 14.84 23.98 2.99
C LEU A 149 16.26 23.54 2.61
N ALA A 150 16.60 23.56 1.32
CA ALA A 150 17.93 23.22 0.82
C ALA A 150 18.69 24.37 0.13
N SER A 151 18.23 25.63 0.24
CA SER A 151 18.93 26.81 -0.30
C SER A 151 18.97 27.96 0.70
N ALA A 152 19.62 27.73 1.84
CA ALA A 152 20.16 28.78 2.69
C ALA A 152 21.54 28.33 3.18
N ARG A 153 22.52 28.39 2.27
CA ARG A 153 23.95 28.39 2.58
C ARG A 153 24.61 29.44 1.71
#